data_AF-A0A554WGL1-F1
#
_entry.id   AF-A0A554WGL1-F1
#
_cell.length_a   1.000
_cell.length_b   1.000
_cell.length_c   1.000
_cell.angle_alpha   90.00
_cell.angle_beta   90.00
_cell.angle_gamma   90.00
#
_symmetry.space_group_name_H-M   'P 1'
#
loop_
_entity.id
_entity.type
_entity.pdbx_description
1 polymer ?
#
loop_
_entity_poly.entity_id
_entity_poly.type
_entity_poly.pdbx_seq_one_letter_code
_entity_poly.pdbx_strand_id
1 'polypeptide(L)'
;MARCGTEQAAPVACLGSQAEALLAHYRVACQAVAGDAPADLLITLGRMTRDSWLQDVTQPKVAARLPAWYRAACEPGTSMIVLPLWRGERWLGWLYLDGPGIVLPELGGVERNLLRALRNLAGWALLSNGATGN
;
A
#
# COMPACT_ATOMS: atom_id res chain seq x y z
N MET A 1 -15.15 19.52 20.95
CA MET A 1 -13.74 19.20 20.65
C MET A 1 -13.67 17.84 19.99
N ALA A 2 -13.63 17.80 18.66
CA ALA A 2 -13.49 16.56 17.92
C ALA A 2 -12.08 15.99 18.16
N ARG A 3 -11.98 14.74 18.62
CA ARG A 3 -10.71 14.03 18.66
C ARG A 3 -10.21 13.95 17.21
N CYS A 4 -9.16 14.71 16.89
CA CYS A 4 -8.41 14.55 15.66
C CYS A 4 -7.73 13.17 15.73
N GLY A 5 -8.45 12.14 15.29
CA GLY A 5 -7.93 10.79 15.25
C GLY A 5 -6.83 10.74 14.21
N THR A 6 -5.59 10.57 14.65
CA THR A 6 -4.48 10.13 13.79
C THR A 6 -4.74 8.69 13.37
N GLU A 7 -5.69 8.51 12.46
CA GLU A 7 -5.95 7.21 11.86
C GLU A 7 -4.73 6.84 11.01
N GLN A 8 -4.03 5.77 11.41
CA GLN A 8 -2.85 5.27 10.73
C GLN A 8 -3.17 3.90 10.16
N ALA A 9 -2.78 3.67 8.92
CA ALA A 9 -2.76 2.33 8.36
C ALA A 9 -1.57 1.58 8.98
N ALA A 10 -1.87 0.39 9.50
CA ALA A 10 -0.91 -0.56 10.00
C ALA A 10 -1.05 -1.89 9.23
N PRO A 11 0.02 -2.68 9.09
CA PRO A 11 -0.08 -3.95 8.42
C PRO A 11 -0.93 -4.94 9.22
N VAL A 12 -1.73 -5.74 8.51
CA VAL A 12 -2.57 -6.81 9.10
C VAL A 12 -2.00 -8.20 8.81
N ALA A 13 -1.27 -8.33 7.71
CA ALA A 13 -0.58 -9.55 7.31
C ALA A 13 0.68 -9.17 6.52
N CYS A 14 1.71 -10.01 6.59
CA CYS A 14 2.96 -9.81 5.88
C CYS A 14 3.58 -11.16 5.51
N LEU A 15 4.35 -11.21 4.42
CA LEU A 15 4.98 -12.43 3.91
C LEU A 15 6.45 -12.14 3.56
N GLY A 16 7.32 -13.10 3.83
CA GLY A 16 8.75 -13.03 3.50
C GLY A 16 9.66 -12.83 4.71
N SER A 17 10.96 -13.07 4.50
CA SER A 17 11.98 -13.06 5.57
C SER A 17 12.24 -11.69 6.19
N GLN A 18 11.92 -10.60 5.47
CA GLN A 18 12.12 -9.22 5.95
C GLN A 18 10.81 -8.58 6.45
N ALA A 19 9.71 -9.33 6.42
CA ALA A 19 8.38 -8.79 6.64
C ALA A 19 8.21 -8.27 8.07
N GLU A 20 8.69 -9.01 9.07
CA GLU A 20 8.57 -8.63 10.49
C GLU A 20 9.35 -7.36 10.82
N ALA A 21 10.53 -7.17 10.24
CA ALA A 21 11.31 -5.95 10.42
C ALA A 21 10.55 -4.73 9.86
N LEU A 22 9.88 -4.88 8.72
CA LEU A 22 9.06 -3.83 8.13
C LEU A 22 7.83 -3.49 8.99
N LEU A 23 7.19 -4.48 9.63
CA LEU A 23 6.00 -4.27 10.47
C LEU A 23 6.22 -3.22 11.56
N ALA A 24 7.41 -3.21 12.16
CA ALA A 24 7.78 -2.29 13.23
C ALA A 24 7.79 -0.83 12.76
N HIS A 25 8.11 -0.61 11.48
CA HIS A 25 8.27 0.73 10.90
C HIS A 25 7.10 1.17 10.04
N TYR A 26 6.25 0.24 9.60
CA TYR A 26 5.15 0.54 8.68
C TYR A 26 4.05 1.33 9.36
N ARG A 27 4.11 2.66 9.22
CA ARG A 27 3.07 3.60 9.67
C ARG A 27 2.79 4.60 8.57
N VAL A 28 1.54 4.66 8.13
CA VAL A 28 1.10 5.60 7.08
C VAL A 28 -0.12 6.36 7.58
N ALA A 29 -0.05 7.69 7.58
CA ALA A 29 -1.15 8.52 8.05
C ALA A 29 -2.30 8.53 7.03
N CYS A 30 -3.49 8.06 7.41
CA CYS A 30 -4.67 7.94 6.54
C CYS A 30 -5.34 9.28 6.23
N GLN A 31 -5.02 10.32 6.99
CA GLN A 31 -5.50 11.68 6.79
C GLN A 31 -4.32 12.62 6.62
N ALA A 32 -4.42 13.55 5.68
CA ALA A 32 -3.53 14.69 5.66
C ALA A 32 -3.74 15.50 6.94
N VAL A 33 -2.65 15.78 7.67
CA VAL A 33 -2.70 16.73 8.78
C VAL A 33 -3.18 18.05 8.20
N ALA A 34 -4.22 18.66 8.78
CA ALA A 34 -4.77 19.91 8.30
C ALA A 34 -3.67 20.96 8.16
N GLY A 35 -3.31 21.25 6.90
CA GLY A 35 -2.11 21.99 6.51
C GLY A 35 -1.71 21.56 5.10
N ASP A 36 -1.08 22.46 4.35
CA ASP A 36 -0.81 22.43 2.91
C ASP A 36 0.10 21.27 2.42
N ALA A 37 0.31 20.25 3.25
CA ALA A 37 1.12 19.09 2.93
C ALA A 37 0.36 18.16 1.96
N PRO A 38 0.96 17.77 0.82
CA PRO A 38 0.34 16.85 -0.12
C PRO A 38 0.06 15.51 0.56
N ALA A 39 -1.13 14.94 0.28
CA ALA A 39 -1.52 13.64 0.82
C ALA A 39 -0.50 12.56 0.48
N ASP A 40 -0.26 11.68 1.47
CA ASP A 40 0.66 10.54 1.37
C ASP A 40 0.32 9.69 0.13
N LEU A 41 1.35 9.37 -0.66
CA LEU A 41 1.17 8.69 -1.92
C LEU A 41 0.66 7.26 -1.72
N LEU A 42 1.09 6.53 -0.69
CA LEU A 42 0.61 5.17 -0.44
C LEU A 42 -0.89 5.15 -0.15
N ILE A 43 -1.39 6.10 0.64
CA ILE A 43 -2.84 6.25 0.88
C ILE A 43 -3.56 6.67 -0.39
N THR A 44 -2.99 7.62 -1.13
CA THR A 44 -3.58 8.08 -2.38
C THR A 44 -3.76 6.92 -3.36
N LEU A 45 -2.73 6.10 -3.55
CA LEU A 45 -2.76 4.93 -4.42
C LEU A 45 -3.69 3.83 -3.87
N GLY A 46 -3.61 3.56 -2.56
CA GLY A 46 -4.45 2.56 -1.90
C GLY A 46 -5.94 2.88 -1.98
N ARG A 47 -6.31 4.16 -2.06
CA ARG A 47 -7.70 4.62 -2.25
C ARG A 47 -8.13 4.74 -3.71
N MET A 48 -7.28 4.43 -4.68
CA MET A 48 -7.73 4.32 -6.06
C MET A 48 -8.52 3.03 -6.25
N THR A 49 -9.37 2.96 -7.28
CA THR A 49 -10.04 1.71 -7.70
C THR A 49 -9.21 0.92 -8.72
N ARG A 50 -7.98 1.35 -9.00
CA ARG A 50 -7.07 0.76 -9.98
C ARG A 50 -5.74 0.38 -9.36
N ASP A 51 -5.20 -0.75 -9.80
CA ASP A 51 -3.84 -1.17 -9.48
C ASP A 51 -2.86 -0.11 -10.01
N SER A 52 -1.81 0.15 -9.24
CA SER A 52 -0.84 1.20 -9.54
C SER A 52 0.57 0.64 -9.55
N TRP A 53 1.37 1.08 -10.50
CA TRP A 53 2.78 0.75 -10.62
C TRP A 53 3.60 2.03 -10.80
N LEU A 54 4.63 2.16 -9.98
CA LEU A 54 5.62 3.23 -10.03
C LEU A 54 6.96 2.58 -10.34
N GLN A 55 7.57 2.97 -11.46
CA GLN A 55 8.83 2.37 -11.92
C GLN A 55 10.06 2.86 -11.14
N ASP A 56 10.00 4.06 -10.59
CA ASP A 56 11.06 4.58 -9.73
C ASP A 56 10.46 5.54 -8.70
N VAL A 57 10.42 5.07 -7.46
CA VAL A 57 9.86 5.83 -6.34
C VAL A 57 10.81 6.86 -5.76
N THR A 58 12.09 6.82 -6.16
CA THR A 58 13.11 7.78 -5.72
C THR A 58 13.08 9.09 -6.50
N GLN A 59 12.30 9.16 -7.59
CA GLN A 59 12.12 10.40 -8.35
C GLN A 59 11.58 11.53 -7.45
N PRO A 60 12.10 12.77 -7.52
CA PRO A 60 11.82 13.83 -6.55
C PRO A 60 10.32 14.09 -6.30
N LYS A 61 9.50 14.08 -7.35
CA LYS A 61 8.04 14.30 -7.25
C LYS A 61 7.31 13.18 -6.52
N VAL A 62 7.80 11.95 -6.67
CA VAL A 62 7.23 10.74 -6.04
C VAL A 62 7.74 10.65 -4.61
N ALA A 63 9.05 10.74 -4.43
CA ALA A 63 9.73 10.69 -3.14
C ALA A 63 9.16 11.73 -2.16
N ALA A 64 8.92 12.98 -2.59
CA ALA A 64 8.37 14.02 -1.70
C ALA A 64 7.05 13.65 -1.01
N ARG A 65 6.29 12.69 -1.57
CA ARG A 65 4.97 12.27 -1.08
C ARG A 65 4.96 10.93 -0.36
N LEU A 66 6.11 10.26 -0.24
CA LEU A 66 6.23 8.97 0.45
C LEU A 66 6.55 9.16 1.94
N PRO A 67 6.19 8.19 2.81
CA PRO A 67 6.59 8.22 4.21
C PRO A 67 8.10 8.29 4.39
N ALA A 68 8.56 9.00 5.43
CA ALA A 68 9.99 9.17 5.70
C ALA A 68 10.72 7.83 5.91
N TRP A 69 10.10 6.88 6.62
CA TRP A 69 10.66 5.53 6.82
C TRP A 69 10.89 4.81 5.49
N TYR A 70 9.99 5.02 4.53
CA TYR A 70 10.07 4.33 3.25
C TYR A 70 11.15 4.95 2.37
N ARG A 71 11.18 6.28 2.27
CA ARG A 71 12.21 7.00 1.51
C ARG A 71 13.62 6.67 1.94
N ALA A 72 13.84 6.47 3.24
CA ALA A 72 15.13 6.12 3.80
C ALA A 72 15.59 4.70 3.42
N ALA A 73 14.65 3.81 3.07
CA ALA A 73 14.92 2.43 2.70
C ALA A 73 15.02 2.21 1.18
N CYS A 74 14.53 3.14 0.35
CA CYS A 74 14.55 2.99 -1.11
C CYS A 74 15.93 3.25 -1.71
N GLU A 75 16.40 2.31 -2.52
CA GLU A 75 17.55 2.52 -3.41
C GLU A 75 17.11 3.11 -4.76
N PRO A 76 17.99 3.81 -5.51
CA PRO A 76 17.68 4.28 -6.86
C PRO A 76 17.15 3.16 -7.77
N GLY A 77 16.05 3.41 -8.47
CA GLY A 77 15.40 2.38 -9.31
C GLY A 77 14.50 1.40 -8.55
N THR A 78 14.19 1.67 -7.27
CA THR A 78 13.16 0.93 -6.54
C THR A 78 11.80 1.16 -7.21
N SER A 79 11.21 0.08 -7.72
CA SER A 79 9.84 0.06 -8.23
C SER A 79 8.87 -0.27 -7.10
N MET A 80 7.62 0.17 -7.24
CA MET A 80 6.53 -0.14 -6.31
C MET A 80 5.26 -0.55 -7.05
N ILE A 81 4.56 -1.55 -6.51
CA ILE A 81 3.21 -1.91 -6.88
C ILE A 81 2.29 -1.68 -5.68
N VAL A 82 1.14 -1.06 -5.93
CA VAL A 82 0.06 -0.90 -4.96
C VAL A 82 -1.21 -1.50 -5.56
N LEU A 83 -1.81 -2.45 -4.84
CA LEU A 83 -3.05 -3.12 -5.22
C LEU A 83 -4.15 -2.76 -4.22
N PRO A 84 -5.06 -1.83 -4.56
CA PRO A 84 -6.15 -1.44 -3.68
C PRO A 84 -7.08 -2.60 -3.30
N LEU A 85 -7.48 -2.67 -2.04
CA LEU A 85 -8.47 -3.62 -1.54
C LEU A 85 -9.78 -2.89 -1.27
N TRP A 86 -10.81 -3.27 -2.02
CA TRP A 86 -12.16 -2.70 -1.94
C TRP A 86 -13.22 -3.79 -1.82
N ARG A 87 -14.30 -3.45 -1.13
CA ARG A 87 -15.50 -4.27 -0.99
C ARG A 87 -16.74 -3.41 -1.23
N GLY A 88 -17.26 -3.46 -2.45
CA GLY A 88 -18.25 -2.46 -2.88
C GLY A 88 -17.63 -1.07 -2.72
N GLU A 89 -18.29 -0.22 -1.93
CA GLU A 89 -17.82 1.15 -1.65
C GLU A 89 -16.89 1.26 -0.43
N ARG A 90 -16.65 0.15 0.28
CA ARG A 90 -15.78 0.16 1.46
C ARG A 90 -14.33 -0.10 1.07
N TRP A 91 -13.45 0.82 1.41
CA TRP A 91 -12.00 0.64 1.35
C TRP A 91 -11.53 -0.23 2.52
N LEU A 92 -10.70 -1.22 2.24
CA LEU A 92 -10.15 -2.15 3.24
C LEU A 92 -8.66 -1.96 3.48
N GLY A 93 -7.95 -1.31 2.55
CA GLY A 93 -6.51 -1.16 2.58
C GLY A 93 -5.89 -1.41 1.21
N TRP A 94 -4.66 -1.91 1.19
CA TRP A 94 -3.96 -2.24 -0.04
C TRP A 94 -2.97 -3.38 0.20
N LEU A 95 -2.63 -4.11 -0.86
CA LEU A 95 -1.42 -4.92 -0.91
C LEU A 95 -0.30 -4.08 -1.52
N TYR A 96 0.90 -4.29 -1.02
CA TYR A 96 2.06 -3.50 -1.36
C TYR A 96 3.25 -4.41 -1.60
N LEU A 97 4.02 -4.09 -2.65
CA LEU A 97 5.26 -4.77 -3.00
C LEU A 97 6.22 -3.75 -3.59
N ASP A 98 7.49 -3.84 -3.23
CA ASP A 98 8.56 -3.00 -3.78
C ASP A 98 9.88 -3.74 -3.92
N GLY A 99 10.79 -3.16 -4.69
CA GLY A 99 12.13 -3.69 -4.90
C GLY A 99 12.71 -3.31 -6.26
N PRO A 100 14.00 -3.62 -6.48
CA PRO A 100 14.65 -3.40 -7.77
C PRO A 100 14.06 -4.32 -8.83
N GLY A 101 13.84 -3.80 -10.03
CA GLY A 101 13.43 -4.63 -11.17
C GLY A 101 12.03 -5.23 -11.06
N ILE A 102 11.15 -4.70 -10.19
CA ILE A 102 9.73 -5.02 -10.26
C ILE A 102 9.14 -4.38 -11.51
N VAL A 103 8.95 -5.19 -12.54
CA VAL A 103 8.39 -4.78 -13.84
C VAL A 103 6.97 -5.31 -13.96
N LEU A 104 5.97 -4.51 -13.59
CA LEU A 104 4.57 -4.84 -13.83
C LEU A 104 4.15 -4.90 -15.32
N PRO A 105 4.71 -4.11 -16.27
CA PRO A 105 4.26 -4.15 -17.67
C PRO A 105 4.74 -5.40 -18.41
N GLU A 106 5.63 -6.19 -17.81
CA GLU A 106 6.01 -7.53 -18.29
C GLU A 106 5.01 -8.62 -17.83
N LEU A 107 4.13 -8.34 -16.87
CA LEU A 107 3.01 -9.23 -16.57
C LEU A 107 1.99 -9.12 -17.72
N GLY A 108 1.92 -10.18 -18.52
CA GLY A 108 0.96 -10.32 -19.62
C GLY A 108 -0.50 -10.32 -19.14
N GLY A 109 -1.42 -10.70 -20.03
CA GLY A 109 -2.84 -10.78 -19.68
C GLY A 109 -3.12 -11.75 -18.54
N VAL A 110 -2.46 -12.92 -18.55
CA VAL A 110 -2.71 -14.01 -17.59
C VAL A 110 -2.17 -13.66 -16.21
N GLU A 111 -0.96 -13.15 -16.12
CA GLU A 111 -0.30 -12.83 -14.85
C GLU A 111 -1.00 -11.68 -14.13
N ARG A 112 -1.48 -10.66 -14.89
CA ARG A 112 -2.31 -9.60 -14.32
C ARG A 112 -3.65 -10.11 -13.82
N ASN A 113 -4.28 -11.06 -14.54
CA ASN A 113 -5.52 -11.70 -14.08
C ASN A 113 -5.31 -12.52 -12.82
N LEU A 114 -4.21 -13.28 -12.75
CA LEU A 114 -3.82 -14.03 -11.55
C LEU A 114 -3.60 -13.08 -10.37
N LEU A 115 -2.84 -12.00 -10.56
CA LEU A 115 -2.59 -11.02 -9.50
C LEU A 115 -3.88 -10.40 -8.97
N ARG A 116 -4.83 -10.07 -9.87
CA ARG A 116 -6.16 -9.59 -9.50
C ARG A 116 -6.97 -10.63 -8.74
N ALA A 117 -6.93 -11.89 -9.17
CA ALA A 117 -7.60 -12.99 -8.48
C ALA A 117 -7.04 -13.18 -7.06
N LEU A 118 -5.71 -13.22 -6.90
CA LEU A 118 -5.03 -13.32 -5.61
C LEU A 118 -5.36 -12.14 -4.69
N ARG A 119 -5.32 -10.91 -5.22
CA ARG A 119 -5.71 -9.70 -4.49
C ARG A 119 -7.16 -9.79 -3.99
N ASN A 120 -8.08 -10.21 -4.85
CA ASN A 120 -9.48 -10.37 -4.47
C ASN A 120 -9.64 -11.42 -3.37
N LEU A 121 -9.00 -12.59 -3.52
CA LEU A 121 -9.02 -13.66 -2.50
C LEU A 121 -8.42 -13.21 -1.16
N ALA A 122 -7.32 -12.45 -1.19
CA ALA A 122 -6.73 -11.88 0.02
C ALA A 122 -7.71 -10.92 0.71
N GLY A 123 -8.39 -10.04 -0.04
CA GLY A 123 -9.42 -9.15 0.49
C GLY A 123 -10.58 -9.91 1.17
N TRP A 124 -10.98 -11.05 0.60
CA TRP A 124 -11.98 -11.93 1.23
C TRP A 124 -11.47 -12.56 2.53
N ALA A 125 -10.26 -13.14 2.53
CA ALA A 125 -9.69 -13.81 3.69
C ALA A 125 -9.50 -12.86 4.88
N LEU A 126 -9.02 -11.64 4.63
CA LEU A 126 -8.79 -10.62 5.66
C LEU A 126 -10.10 -10.13 6.32
N LEU A 127 -11.22 -10.13 5.58
CA LEU A 127 -12.54 -9.80 6.12
C LEU A 127 -13.11 -10.92 7.00
N SER A 128 -12.92 -12.18 6.61
CA SER A 128 -13.41 -13.33 7.37
C SER A 128 -12.77 -13.43 8.75
N ASN A 129 -11.51 -13.00 8.89
CA ASN A 129 -10.77 -13.04 10.15
C ASN A 129 -11.22 -11.96 11.16
N GLY A 130 -11.98 -10.95 10.71
CA GLY A 130 -12.59 -9.94 11.59
C GLY A 130 -13.93 -10.36 12.20
N ALA A 131 -14.50 -11.48 11.77
CA ALA A 131 -15.81 -11.98 12.24
C ALA A 131 -15.70 -12.97 13.41
N THR A 132 -14.49 -13.37 13.82
CA THR A 132 -14.21 -14.33 14.90
C THR A 132 -13.90 -13.70 16.26
N GLY A 133 -14.18 -12.40 16.43
CA GLY A 133 -14.11 -11.73 17.73
C GLY A 133 -15.51 -11.39 18.25
N ASN A 134 -16.18 -12.35 18.88
CA ASN A 134 -17.29 -12.11 19.80
C ASN A 134 -17.36 -13.23 20.84
#